data_AF-A0A2R6GMU7-F1
#
_entry.id   AF-A0A2R6GMU7-F1
#
_cell.length_a   1.000
_cell.length_b   1.000
_cell.length_c   1.000
_cell.angle_alpha   90.00
_cell.angle_beta   90.00
_cell.angle_gamma   90.00
#
_symmetry.space_group_name_H-M   'P 1'
#
loop_
_entity.id
_entity.type
_entity.pdbx_description
1 polymer ?
#
loop_
_entity_poly.entity_id
_entity_poly.type
_entity_poly.pdbx_seq_one_letter_code
_entity_poly.pdbx_strand_id
1 'polypeptide(L)'
;MRLEATADGSGPADTRRVVVNADDPTARWRWRCPNRHCDWEPTNSHIWCATCASMHGVDPEYWELLDTKTGERVPWGAVEFR
;
A
#
# COMPACT_ATOMS: atom_id res chain seq x y z
N MET A 1 10.72 33.79 -19.34
CA MET A 1 11.36 32.47 -19.19
C MET A 1 10.34 31.59 -18.48
N ARG A 2 9.69 30.67 -19.20
CA ARG A 2 8.58 29.85 -18.69
C ARG A 2 9.22 28.69 -17.92
N LEU A 3 9.06 28.67 -16.59
CA LEU A 3 9.46 27.54 -15.76
C LEU A 3 8.38 26.47 -15.93
N GLU A 4 8.66 25.48 -16.76
CA GLU A 4 7.84 24.29 -16.92
C GLU A 4 8.22 23.36 -15.77
N ALA A 5 7.43 23.38 -14.71
CA ALA A 5 7.56 22.42 -13.63
C ALA A 5 7.14 21.04 -14.18
N THR A 6 8.13 20.27 -14.65
CA THR A 6 7.96 18.82 -14.81
C THR A 6 7.82 18.27 -13.40
N ALA A 7 6.58 18.07 -12.95
CA ALA A 7 6.32 17.31 -11.74
C ALA A 7 6.63 15.84 -12.08
N ASP A 8 7.85 15.40 -11.80
CA ASP A 8 8.18 13.98 -11.68
C ASP A 8 7.33 13.47 -10.51
N GLY A 9 6.15 12.89 -10.77
CA GLY A 9 5.11 12.59 -9.77
C GLY A 9 5.56 11.69 -8.61
N SER A 10 6.34 12.24 -7.69
CA SER A 10 6.93 11.58 -6.51
C SER A 10 6.67 12.37 -5.22
N GLY A 11 5.82 13.40 -5.28
CA GLY A 11 5.36 14.10 -4.09
C GLY A 11 4.27 13.30 -3.35
N PRO A 12 4.21 13.35 -2.01
CA PRO A 12 3.10 12.77 -1.25
C PRO A 12 1.74 13.42 -1.59
N ALA A 13 1.73 14.53 -2.33
CA ALA A 13 0.53 15.19 -2.85
C ALA A 13 -0.06 14.51 -4.10
N ASP A 14 0.73 13.72 -4.84
CA ASP A 14 0.30 12.97 -6.03
C ASP A 14 -0.03 11.52 -5.72
N THR A 15 -0.03 11.13 -4.45
CA THR A 15 -0.49 9.80 -4.09
C THR A 15 -1.99 9.72 -4.33
N ARG A 16 -2.36 9.01 -5.40
CA ARG A 16 -3.74 8.69 -5.72
C ARG A 16 -4.40 8.03 -4.50
N ARG A 17 -5.42 8.68 -3.93
CA ARG A 17 -6.24 8.05 -2.89
C ARG A 17 -6.88 6.78 -3.43
N VAL A 18 -6.79 5.72 -2.65
CA VAL A 18 -7.30 4.42 -3.02
C VAL A 18 -8.33 3.99 -2.00
N VAL A 19 -9.53 3.71 -2.49
CA VAL A 19 -10.57 3.08 -1.67
C VAL A 19 -10.35 1.57 -1.68
N VAL A 20 -10.12 0.99 -0.51
CA VAL A 20 -9.95 -0.45 -0.30
C VAL A 20 -11.11 -0.97 0.52
N ASN A 21 -11.87 -1.92 -0.04
CA ASN A 21 -12.87 -2.65 0.73
C ASN A 21 -12.19 -3.88 1.36
N ALA A 22 -11.88 -3.84 2.66
CA ALA A 22 -11.19 -4.95 3.33
C ALA A 22 -12.07 -6.19 3.60
N ASP A 23 -13.40 -6.02 3.54
CA ASP A 23 -14.39 -7.10 3.63
C ASP A 23 -14.52 -7.85 2.30
N ASP A 24 -14.25 -7.17 1.19
CA ASP A 24 -14.29 -7.78 -0.12
C ASP A 24 -13.08 -8.72 -0.35
N PRO A 25 -13.33 -10.02 -0.64
CA PRO A 25 -12.24 -10.96 -0.85
C PRO A 25 -11.42 -10.61 -2.09
N THR A 26 -11.96 -9.97 -3.13
CA THR A 26 -11.18 -9.63 -4.33
C THR A 26 -10.22 -8.47 -4.09
N ALA A 27 -10.58 -7.54 -3.21
CA ALA A 27 -9.68 -6.48 -2.75
C ALA A 27 -8.44 -7.06 -2.03
N ARG A 28 -8.62 -8.11 -1.22
CA ARG A 28 -7.51 -8.80 -0.54
C ARG A 28 -6.51 -9.47 -1.49
N TRP A 29 -6.93 -9.81 -2.71
CA TRP A 29 -6.05 -10.42 -3.71
C TRP A 29 -5.27 -9.36 -4.50
N ARG A 30 -5.92 -8.20 -4.71
CA ARG A 30 -5.34 -7.05 -5.40
C ARG A 30 -4.26 -6.37 -4.56
N TRP A 31 -4.56 -6.10 -3.30
CA TRP A 31 -3.65 -5.41 -2.39
C TRP A 31 -2.78 -6.43 -1.67
N ARG A 32 -1.47 -6.16 -1.60
CA ARG A 32 -0.48 -7.04 -0.96
C ARG A 32 0.50 -6.25 -0.12
N CYS A 33 1.15 -6.92 0.83
CA CYS A 33 2.30 -6.30 1.48
C CYS A 33 3.44 -6.08 0.47
N PRO A 34 4.44 -5.24 0.78
CA PRO A 34 5.59 -4.99 -0.10
C PRO A 34 6.37 -6.25 -0.49
N ASN A 35 6.32 -7.30 0.34
CA ASN A 35 6.87 -8.62 0.06
C ASN A 35 5.92 -9.53 -0.76
N ARG A 36 4.82 -9.00 -1.30
CA ARG A 36 3.85 -9.68 -2.18
C ARG A 36 3.03 -10.79 -1.51
N HIS A 37 2.86 -10.74 -0.20
CA HIS A 37 1.89 -11.59 0.52
C HIS A 37 0.51 -10.93 0.56
N CYS A 38 -0.54 -11.74 0.53
CA CYS A 38 -1.94 -11.29 0.65
C CYS A 38 -2.48 -11.39 2.08
N ASP A 39 -1.70 -11.94 3.00
CA ASP A 39 -2.05 -12.14 4.41
C ASP A 39 -1.67 -10.91 5.24
N TRP A 40 -2.20 -9.75 4.84
CA TRP A 40 -2.00 -8.49 5.54
C TRP A 40 -3.28 -8.07 6.26
N GLU A 41 -3.09 -7.41 7.41
CA GLU A 41 -4.13 -6.93 8.29
C GLU A 41 -3.98 -5.40 8.46
N PRO A 42 -5.07 -4.63 8.33
CA PRO A 42 -5.08 -3.20 8.64
C PRO A 42 -4.88 -2.98 10.14
N THR A 43 -3.93 -2.14 10.53
CA THR A 43 -3.81 -1.64 11.91
C THR A 43 -4.19 -0.15 11.97
N ASN A 44 -4.10 0.46 13.16
CA ASN A 44 -4.44 1.87 13.36
C ASN A 44 -3.56 2.83 12.54
N SER A 45 -2.32 2.46 12.19
CA SER A 45 -1.38 3.36 11.52
C SER A 45 -0.53 2.72 10.42
N HIS A 46 -0.55 1.40 10.28
CA HIS A 46 0.24 0.64 9.30
C HIS A 46 -0.50 -0.64 8.89
N ILE A 47 0.02 -1.39 7.93
CA ILE A 47 -0.37 -2.79 7.71
C ILE A 47 0.55 -3.72 8.45
N TRP A 48 0.00 -4.83 8.93
CA TRP A 48 0.77 -5.92 9.50
C TRP A 48 0.63 -7.15 8.62
N CYS A 49 1.71 -7.89 8.34
CA CYS A 49 1.65 -9.10 7.53
C CYS A 49 1.99 -10.36 8.35
N ALA A 50 1.03 -11.28 8.47
CA ALA A 50 1.18 -12.51 9.25
C ALA A 50 2.28 -13.43 8.68
N THR A 51 2.38 -13.51 7.35
CA THR A 51 3.44 -14.27 6.69
C THR A 51 4.81 -13.67 6.98
N CYS A 52 4.95 -12.35 6.91
CA CYS A 52 6.21 -11.68 7.24
C CYS A 52 6.59 -11.86 8.71
N ALA A 53 5.60 -11.82 9.62
CA ALA A 53 5.83 -12.02 11.04
C ALA A 53 6.33 -13.43 11.38
N SER A 54 5.98 -14.41 10.54
CA SER A 54 6.45 -15.79 10.66
C SER A 54 7.85 -16.00 10.08
N MET A 55 8.42 -15.03 9.37
CA MET A 55 9.76 -15.13 8.77
C MET A 55 10.83 -14.49 9.66
N HIS A 56 11.97 -15.15 9.79
CA HIS A 56 13.11 -14.61 10.53
C HIS A 56 13.81 -13.49 9.74
N GLY A 57 14.00 -12.33 10.38
CA GLY A 57 14.75 -11.20 9.81
C GLY A 57 13.94 -10.32 8.84
N VAL A 58 12.62 -10.47 8.80
CA VAL A 58 11.72 -9.63 8.01
C VAL A 58 10.83 -8.83 8.95
N ASP A 59 10.73 -7.53 8.70
CA ASP A 59 9.80 -6.68 9.44
C ASP A 59 8.35 -6.93 8.94
N PRO A 60 7.39 -7.23 9.82
CA PRO A 60 6.01 -7.47 9.41
C PRO A 60 5.16 -6.21 9.27
N GLU A 61 5.66 -5.05 9.71
CA GLU A 61 4.95 -3.78 9.71
C GLU A 61 5.33 -2.97 8.46
N TYR A 62 4.32 -2.51 7.71
CA TYR A 62 4.57 -1.67 6.54
C TYR A 62 3.61 -0.48 6.51
N TRP A 63 4.11 0.65 6.05
CA TRP A 63 3.33 1.88 5.87
C TRP A 63 2.83 2.05 4.44
N GLU A 64 2.85 0.98 3.64
CA GLU A 64 2.49 1.00 2.24
C GLU A 64 1.90 -0.35 1.80
N LEU A 65 0.96 -0.30 0.87
CA LEU A 65 0.35 -1.44 0.20
C LEU A 65 0.80 -1.49 -1.25
N LEU A 66 1.12 -2.68 -1.74
CA LEU A 66 1.40 -2.94 -3.14
C LEU A 66 0.09 -3.21 -3.88
N ASP A 67 -0.23 -2.39 -4.89
CA ASP A 67 -1.27 -2.71 -5.86
C ASP A 67 -0.71 -3.73 -6.85
N THR A 68 -1.21 -4.97 -6.84
CA THR A 68 -0.79 -5.95 -7.85
C THR A 68 -1.34 -5.67 -9.25
N LYS A 69 -2.36 -4.81 -9.36
CA LYS A 69 -2.93 -4.43 -10.65
C LYS A 69 -2.02 -3.48 -11.42
N THR A 70 -1.47 -2.46 -10.77
CA THR A 70 -0.58 -1.47 -11.40
C THR A 70 0.89 -1.71 -11.08
N GLY A 71 1.20 -2.47 -10.04
CA GLY A 71 2.56 -2.66 -9.53
C GLY A 71 3.06 -1.51 -8.65
N GLU A 72 2.21 -0.54 -8.35
CA GLU A 72 2.57 0.65 -7.57
C GLU A 72 2.42 0.42 -6.08
N ARG A 73 3.18 1.19 -5.29
CA ARG A 73 3.08 1.19 -3.83
C ARG A 73 2.31 2.40 -3.37
N VAL A 74 1.25 2.15 -2.61
CA VAL A 74 0.35 3.17 -2.09
C VAL A 74 0.62 3.30 -0.59
N PRO A 75 1.06 4.47 -0.09
CA PRO A 75 1.22 4.68 1.33
C PRO A 75 -0.11 4.54 2.06
N TRP A 76 -0.06 4.00 3.27
CA TRP A 76 -1.22 3.71 4.11
C TRP A 76 -2.11 4.93 4.36
N GLY A 77 -1.49 6.11 4.52
CA GLY A 77 -2.22 7.36 4.70
C GLY A 77 -3.09 7.80 3.51
N ALA A 78 -2.89 7.20 2.32
CA ALA A 78 -3.73 7.43 1.15
C ALA A 78 -4.79 6.33 0.93
N VAL A 79 -4.81 5.31 1.80
CA VAL A 79 -5.77 4.21 1.75
C VAL A 79 -7.00 4.57 2.57
N GLU A 80 -8.16 4.56 1.93
CA GLU A 80 -9.45 4.81 2.57
C GLU A 80 -10.24 3.49 2.62
N PHE A 81 -10.61 3.04 3.82
CA PHE A 81 -11.47 1.88 4.00
C PHE A 81 -12.93 2.27 3.83
N ARG A 82 -13.65 1.54 2.98
CA ARG A 82 -15.09 1.71 2.75
C ARG A 82 -15.87 0.51 3.28
#